data_AF-X8DVE6-F1
#
_entry.id   AF-X8DVE6-F1
#
_cell.length_a   1.000
_cell.length_b   1.000
_cell.length_c   1.000
_cell.angle_alpha   90.00
_cell.angle_beta   90.00
_cell.angle_gamma   90.00
#
_symmetry.space_group_name_H-M   'P 1'
#
loop_
_entity.id
_entity.type
_entity.pdbx_description
1 polymer ?
#
loop_
_entity_poly.entity_id
_entity_poly.type
_entity_poly.pdbx_seq_one_letter_code
_entity_poly.pdbx_strand_id
1 'polypeptide(L)' 'MRARCSQVGHALGNKLHDGDRWIAAAAIRLGIPLVSHNGLFDGAPGLEFITAIDDG' A
#
# COMPACT_ATOMS: atom_id res chain seq x y z
N MET A 1 5.52 -8.77 1.49
CA MET A 1 4.32 -7.90 1.57
C MET A 1 3.06 -8.71 1.90
N ARG A 2 2.63 -9.66 1.05
CA ARG A 2 1.38 -10.46 1.24
C ARG A 2 1.16 -11.00 2.64
N ALA A 3 2.10 -11.79 3.17
CA ALA A 3 1.95 -12.42 4.48
C ALA A 3 1.73 -11.41 5.61
N ARG A 4 2.48 -10.29 5.60
CA ARG A 4 2.33 -9.21 6.59
C ARG A 4 0.96 -8.53 6.47
N CYS A 5 0.51 -8.23 5.25
CA CYS A 5 -0.82 -7.66 5.01
C CYS A 5 -1.94 -8.61 5.46
N SER A 6 -1.81 -9.91 5.17
CA SER A 6 -2.78 -10.93 5.63
C SER A 6 -2.84 -11.04 7.15
N GLN A 7 -1.69 -10.94 7.83
CA GLN A 7 -1.62 -11.03 9.30
C GLN A 7 -2.38 -9.90 10.00
N VAL A 8 -2.41 -8.70 9.40
CA VAL A 8 -3.08 -7.52 9.97
C VAL A 8 -4.47 -7.27 9.36
N GLY A 9 -4.97 -8.17 8.50
CA GLY A 9 -6.28 -8.02 7.86
C GLY A 9 -6.34 -6.96 6.74
N HIS A 10 -5.19 -6.52 6.20
CA HIS A 10 -5.12 -5.48 5.19
C HIS A 10 -5.53 -5.99 3.78
N ALA A 11 -6.20 -5.15 2.98
CA ALA A 11 -6.73 -5.49 1.65
C ALA A 11 -5.66 -6.03 0.69
N LEU A 12 -4.45 -5.45 0.72
CA LEU A 12 -3.26 -5.97 0.03
C LEU A 12 -2.83 -7.38 0.43
N GLY A 13 -3.53 -8.09 1.32
CA GLY A 13 -3.39 -9.54 1.55
C GLY A 13 -4.15 -10.39 0.51
N ASN A 14 -5.22 -9.85 -0.06
CA ASN A 14 -6.08 -10.51 -1.04
C ASN A 14 -5.36 -10.69 -2.40
N LYS A 15 -5.73 -11.72 -3.17
CA LYS A 15 -5.24 -11.97 -4.53
C LYS A 15 -5.71 -10.91 -5.53
N LEU A 16 -6.86 -10.28 -5.29
CA LEU A 16 -7.38 -9.20 -6.13
C LEU A 16 -6.38 -8.04 -6.30
N HIS A 17 -5.62 -7.73 -5.25
CA HIS A 17 -4.72 -6.58 -5.19
C HIS A 17 -3.25 -6.93 -5.48
N ASP A 18 -2.99 -7.93 -6.34
CA ASP A 18 -1.61 -8.36 -6.57
C ASP A 18 -0.75 -7.29 -7.25
N GLY A 19 -1.33 -6.54 -8.20
CA GLY A 19 -0.67 -5.38 -8.82
C GLY A 19 -0.34 -4.29 -7.81
N ASP A 20 -1.31 -3.88 -6.98
CA ASP A 20 -1.13 -2.89 -5.92
C ASP A 20 -0.03 -3.32 -4.93
N ARG A 21 0.06 -4.63 -4.65
CA ARG A 21 1.07 -5.19 -3.76
C ARG A 21 2.49 -5.02 -4.31
N TRP A 22 2.68 -5.12 -5.63
CA TRP A 22 3.97 -4.88 -6.28
C TRP A 22 4.35 -3.41 -6.21
N ILE A 23 3.38 -2.49 -6.39
CA ILE A 23 3.59 -1.05 -6.22
C ILE A 23 4.08 -0.75 -4.79
N ALA A 24 3.37 -1.26 -3.78
CA ALA A 24 3.76 -1.08 -2.38
C ALA A 24 5.13 -1.70 -2.07
N ALA A 25 5.41 -2.89 -2.59
CA ALA A 25 6.72 -3.54 -2.39
C ALA A 25 7.87 -2.75 -3.04
N ALA A 26 7.66 -2.16 -4.21
CA ALA A 26 8.63 -1.31 -4.88
C ALA A 26 8.94 -0.04 -4.07
N ALA A 27 7.89 0.66 -3.58
CA ALA A 27 8.06 1.84 -2.74
C ALA A 27 8.86 1.54 -1.47
N ILE A 28 8.54 0.43 -0.78
CA ILE A 28 9.28 -0.04 0.40
C ILE A 28 10.75 -0.34 0.04
N ARG A 29 10.99 -1.00 -1.10
CA ARG A 29 12.35 -1.38 -1.52
C ARG A 29 13.21 -0.17 -1.88
N LEU A 30 12.61 0.88 -2.42
CA LEU A 30 13.26 2.14 -2.78
C LEU A 30 13.35 3.11 -1.60
N GLY A 31 12.59 2.89 -0.52
CA GLY A 31 12.56 3.77 0.63
C GLY A 31 11.91 5.12 0.32
N ILE A 32 10.87 5.12 -0.53
CA ILE A 32 10.13 6.33 -0.92
C ILE A 32 8.66 6.24 -0.48
N PRO A 33 8.01 7.38 -0.16
CA PRO A 33 6.58 7.40 0.09
C PRO A 33 5.79 7.02 -1.16
N LEU A 34 4.69 6.30 -0.96
CA LEU A 34 3.72 6.03 -2.02
C LEU A 34 2.58 7.04 -1.95
N VAL A 35 2.35 7.75 -3.05
CA VAL A 35 1.22 8.68 -3.19
C VAL A 35 0.11 7.98 -3.99
N SER A 36 -1.13 8.00 -3.47
CA SER A 36 -2.33 7.54 -4.19
C SER A 36 -3.52 8.40 -3.82
N HIS A 37 -4.49 8.50 -4.74
CA HIS A 37 -5.76 9.18 -4.50
C HIS A 37 -6.75 8.33 -3.68
N ASN A 38 -6.55 7.01 -3.61
CA ASN A 38 -7.42 6.12 -2.84
C ASN A 38 -6.72 5.61 -1.58
N GLY A 39 -7.50 5.36 -0.52
CA GLY A 39 -7.00 4.87 0.76
C GLY A 39 -6.60 3.38 0.77
N LEU A 40 -6.43 2.74 -0.39
CA LEU A 40 -6.16 1.28 -0.46
C LEU A 40 -4.87 0.89 0.26
N PHE A 41 -3.89 1.79 0.27
CA PHE A 41 -2.57 1.57 0.85
C PHE A 41 -2.47 1.99 2.32
N ASP A 42 -3.53 2.57 2.87
CA ASP A 42 -3.53 3.07 4.24
C ASP A 42 -3.43 1.91 5.25
N GLY A 43 -2.47 2.02 6.17
CA GLY A 43 -2.15 0.96 7.14
C GLY A 43 -1.39 -0.23 6.56
N ALA A 44 -0.87 -0.15 5.33
CA ALA A 44 -0.06 -1.22 4.75
C ALA A 44 1.28 -1.39 5.51
N PRO A 45 1.60 -2.60 6.03
CA PRO A 45 2.76 -2.77 6.93
C PRO A 45 4.11 -2.41 6.31
N GLY A 46 4.75 -1.39 6.90
CA GLY A 46 6.08 -0.90 6.51
C GLY A 46 6.08 0.01 5.29
N LEU A 47 4.91 0.45 4.83
CA LEU A 47 4.76 1.41 3.75
C LEU A 47 4.53 2.81 4.34
N GLU A 48 5.29 3.78 3.88
CA GLU A 48 4.95 5.19 4.06
C GLU A 48 3.95 5.59 2.98
N PHE A 49 2.74 5.96 3.37
CA PHE A 49 1.64 6.26 2.46
C PHE A 49 1.18 7.71 2.64
N ILE A 50 1.01 8.40 1.52
CA ILE A 50 0.47 9.77 1.45
C ILE A 50 -0.80 9.71 0.62
N THR A 51 -1.93 10.01 1.25
CA THR A 51 -3.18 10.22 0.52
C THR A 51 -3.11 11.57 -0.18
N ALA A 52 -3.18 11.57 -1.51
CA ALA A 52 -3.40 12.80 -2.26
C ALA A 52 -4.87 13.21 -2.05
N ILE A 53 -5.09 14.13 -1.11
CA ILE A 53 -6.37 14.84 -0.99
C ILE A 53 -6.34 15.91 -2.09
N ASP A 54 -7.30 15.88 -2.99
CA ASP A 54 -7.47 16.92 -4.00
C ASP A 54 -8.00 18.18 -3.29
N ASP A 55 -7.19 19.24 -3.24
CA ASP A 55 -7.64 20.58 -2.83
C ASP A 55 -8.44 21.15 -4.00
N GLY A 56 -9.70 20.73 -4.13
CA GLY A 56 -10.60 21.10 -5.23
C GLY A 56 -10.74 22.60 -5.49
#